data_AF-A0A1B6L9M5-F1
#
_entry.id   AF-A0A1B6L9M5-F1
#
_cell.length_a   1.000
_cell.length_b   1.000
_cell.length_c   1.000
_cell.angle_alpha   90.00
_cell.angle_beta   90.00
_cell.angle_gamma   90.00
#
_symmetry.space_group_name_H-M   'P 1'
#
loop_
_entity.id
_entity.type
_entity.pdbx_description
1 polymer ?
#
loop_
_entity_poly.entity_id
_entity_poly.type
_entity_poly.pdbx_seq_one_letter_code
_entity_poly.pdbx_strand_id
1 'polypeptide(L)'
;MEFQHPVLQEMLLLGCTDRMKVVLAFQAYMKLCEVDRLRNVEFLYNRLLDIVYLSASDNKEQVLHVPVATHYPLTPAWLHTTSSALLKTHPQATINILLKTPDSSLLPYRMTEGLMLPPNPDLTKEKRGVQEKVQYVQSELNKRKVELYEEAKRRKQESVIDGKKCESDKLVESVKDEISSNS
;
A
#
# COMPACT_ATOMS: atom_id res chain seq x y z
N MET A 1 10.27 17.65 -16.69
CA MET A 1 9.98 17.58 -15.24
C MET A 1 10.40 16.19 -14.78
N GLU A 2 11.58 16.06 -14.18
CA GLU A 2 12.08 14.76 -13.72
C GLU A 2 11.84 14.63 -12.21
N PHE A 3 10.65 14.15 -11.84
CA PHE A 3 10.45 13.59 -10.52
C PHE A 3 11.07 12.19 -10.53
N GLN A 4 12.35 12.10 -10.16
CA GLN A 4 13.05 10.81 -10.11
C GLN A 4 12.81 10.17 -8.73
N HIS A 5 11.80 9.31 -8.65
CA HIS A 5 11.57 8.49 -7.47
C HIS A 5 12.65 7.39 -7.40
N PRO A 6 13.31 7.14 -6.25
CA PRO A 6 14.43 6.19 -6.15
C PRO A 6 14.03 4.79 -6.61
N VAL A 7 12.87 4.28 -6.15
CA VAL A 7 12.35 2.97 -6.60
C VAL A 7 12.13 2.90 -8.11
N LEU A 8 11.71 4.00 -8.75
CA LEU A 8 11.53 4.03 -10.20
C LEU A 8 12.89 3.93 -10.91
N GLN A 9 13.93 4.59 -10.39
CA GLN A 9 15.29 4.47 -10.93
C GLN A 9 15.81 3.04 -10.79
N GLU A 10 15.63 2.41 -9.63
CA GLU A 10 16.03 1.02 -9.40
C GLU A 10 15.33 0.06 -10.37
N MET A 11 14.02 0.23 -10.59
CA MET A 11 13.30 -0.59 -11.56
C MET A 11 13.76 -0.38 -13.01
N LEU A 12 14.16 0.85 -13.37
CA LEU A 12 14.73 1.14 -14.70
C LEU A 12 16.07 0.43 -14.93
N LEU A 13 16.82 0.12 -13.86
CA LEU A 13 18.10 -0.58 -13.93
C LEU A 13 17.98 -2.11 -14.05
N LEU A 14 16.77 -2.68 -13.91
CA LEU A 14 16.54 -4.12 -14.00
C LEU A 14 16.79 -4.70 -15.41
N GLY A 15 16.85 -3.86 -16.43
CA GLY A 15 17.11 -4.26 -17.82
C GLY A 15 15.88 -4.64 -18.63
N CYS A 16 14.68 -4.23 -18.22
CA CYS A 16 13.47 -4.40 -19.02
C CYS A 16 13.53 -3.54 -20.28
N THR A 17 13.19 -4.12 -21.44
CA THR A 17 13.34 -3.44 -22.73
C THR A 17 12.32 -2.31 -22.91
N ASP A 18 11.16 -2.45 -22.30
CA ASP A 18 10.05 -1.51 -22.42
C ASP A 18 9.89 -0.65 -21.16
N ARG A 19 10.20 0.63 -21.30
CA ARG A 19 10.06 1.63 -20.23
C ARG A 19 8.62 1.76 -19.74
N MET A 20 7.62 1.51 -20.58
CA MET A 20 6.22 1.57 -20.16
C MET A 20 5.87 0.46 -19.17
N LYS A 21 6.44 -0.75 -19.33
CA LYS A 21 6.27 -1.84 -18.36
C LYS A 21 6.88 -1.48 -17.00
N VAL A 22 8.02 -0.80 -17.01
CA VAL A 22 8.68 -0.32 -15.79
C VAL A 22 7.83 0.74 -15.08
N VAL A 23 7.35 1.74 -15.81
CA VAL A 23 6.47 2.78 -15.24
C VAL A 23 5.18 2.17 -14.70
N LEU A 24 4.62 1.18 -15.40
CA LEU A 24 3.43 0.46 -14.96
C LEU A 24 3.68 -0.36 -13.70
N ALA A 25 4.81 -1.05 -13.61
CA ALA A 25 5.22 -1.77 -12.40
C ALA A 25 5.44 -0.83 -11.22
N PHE A 26 6.03 0.35 -11.46
CA PHE A 26 6.16 1.39 -10.43
C PHE A 26 4.80 1.89 -9.92
N GLN A 27 3.84 2.15 -10.82
CA GLN A 27 2.48 2.51 -10.42
C GLN A 27 1.81 1.41 -9.59
N ALA A 28 2.00 0.15 -9.97
CA ALA A 28 1.53 -0.98 -9.21
C ALA A 28 2.19 -1.08 -7.84
N TYR A 29 3.50 -0.86 -7.73
CA TYR A 29 4.22 -0.85 -6.47
C TYR A 29 3.66 0.22 -5.52
N MET A 30 3.48 1.45 -6.02
CA MET A 30 2.89 2.53 -5.24
C MET A 30 1.47 2.20 -4.76
N LYS A 31 0.64 1.59 -5.61
CA LYS A 31 -0.67 1.11 -5.20
C LYS A 31 -0.58 0.07 -4.08
N LEU A 32 0.24 -0.96 -4.25
CA LEU A 32 0.35 -2.04 -3.27
C LEU A 32 0.84 -1.53 -1.91
N CYS A 33 1.79 -0.59 -1.90
CA CYS A 33 2.36 -0.05 -0.67
C CYS A 33 1.44 1.00 -0.01
N GLU A 34 0.92 1.96 -0.77
CA GLU A 34 0.21 3.12 -0.22
C GLU A 34 -1.30 2.88 -0.06
N VAL A 35 -1.91 2.23 -1.06
CA VAL A 35 -3.36 2.00 -1.09
C VAL A 35 -3.70 0.70 -0.40
N ASP A 36 -3.06 -0.39 -0.80
CA ASP A 36 -3.35 -1.73 -0.29
C ASP A 36 -2.58 -2.04 1.00
N ARG A 37 -1.61 -1.20 1.38
CA ARG A 37 -0.82 -1.24 2.64
C ARG A 37 -0.11 -2.56 2.88
N LEU A 38 0.37 -3.19 1.81
CA LEU A 38 1.20 -4.39 1.89
C LEU A 38 2.61 -4.02 2.38
N ARG A 39 3.15 -4.78 3.35
CA ARG A 39 4.43 -4.45 4.01
C ARG A 39 5.67 -5.01 3.31
N ASN A 40 5.57 -6.17 2.68
CA ASN A 40 6.70 -6.87 2.09
C ASN A 40 6.52 -6.97 0.56
N VAL A 41 6.62 -5.83 -0.11
CA VAL A 41 6.50 -5.74 -1.57
C VAL A 41 7.89 -5.62 -2.18
N GLU A 42 8.28 -6.61 -2.98
CA GLU A 42 9.52 -6.63 -3.73
C GLU A 42 9.23 -6.56 -5.22
N PHE A 43 10.10 -5.96 -6.02
CA PHE A 43 9.99 -5.96 -7.47
C PHE A 43 11.08 -6.84 -8.09
N LEU A 44 10.69 -7.60 -9.11
CA LEU A 44 11.51 -8.62 -9.75
C LEU A 44 11.36 -8.49 -11.26
N TYR A 45 12.42 -8.84 -11.99
CA TYR A 45 12.41 -8.85 -13.46
C TYR A 45 12.57 -10.27 -13.98
N ASN A 46 11.65 -10.68 -14.86
CA ASN A 46 11.76 -11.93 -15.59
C ASN A 46 12.27 -11.63 -17.01
N ARG A 47 13.51 -12.07 -17.30
CA ARG A 47 14.17 -11.88 -18.60
C ARG A 47 13.47 -12.60 -19.76
N LEU A 48 12.92 -13.79 -19.51
CA LEU A 48 12.29 -14.60 -20.57
C LEU A 48 11.00 -13.98 -21.07
N LEU A 49 10.23 -13.40 -20.16
CA LEU A 49 8.97 -12.73 -20.47
C LEU A 49 9.14 -11.24 -20.76
N ASP A 50 10.31 -10.69 -20.44
CA ASP A 50 10.59 -9.25 -20.41
C ASP A 50 9.50 -8.47 -19.65
N ILE A 51 9.22 -8.89 -18.41
CA ILE A 51 8.25 -8.23 -17.52
C ILE A 51 8.86 -7.94 -16.15
N VAL A 52 8.48 -6.80 -15.59
CA VAL A 52 8.68 -6.48 -14.18
C VAL A 52 7.40 -6.85 -13.43
N TYR A 53 7.52 -7.65 -12.39
CA TYR A 53 6.42 -8.10 -11.55
C TYR A 53 6.75 -7.86 -10.07
N LEU A 54 5.72 -7.83 -9.24
CA LEU A 54 5.84 -7.52 -7.82
C LEU A 54 5.52 -8.75 -7.00
N SER A 55 6.34 -9.08 -6.02
CA SER A 55 6.08 -10.14 -5.05
C SER A 55 5.65 -9.50 -3.75
N ALA A 56 4.44 -9.80 -3.29
CA ALA A 56 3.97 -9.44 -1.97
C ALA A 56 3.88 -10.71 -1.11
N SER A 57 4.41 -10.66 0.12
CA SER A 57 4.30 -11.77 1.06
C SER A 57 3.67 -11.34 2.39
N ASP A 58 2.66 -12.07 2.83
CA ASP A 58 2.09 -11.93 4.18
C ASP A 58 2.01 -13.31 4.85
N ASN A 59 2.79 -13.49 5.91
CA ASN A 59 2.74 -14.55 6.92
C ASN A 59 2.70 -16.03 6.49
N LYS A 60 2.67 -16.38 5.20
CA LYS A 60 2.92 -17.70 4.57
C LYS A 60 2.59 -17.76 3.07
N GLU A 61 1.78 -16.85 2.56
CA GLU A 61 1.35 -16.87 1.16
C GLU A 61 2.09 -15.79 0.35
N GLN A 62 2.74 -16.22 -0.72
CA GLN A 62 3.36 -15.33 -1.69
C GLN A 62 2.37 -15.03 -2.81
N VAL A 63 2.21 -13.76 -3.13
CA VAL A 63 1.32 -13.28 -4.19
C VAL A 63 2.15 -12.49 -5.18
N LEU A 64 2.19 -12.97 -6.43
CA LEU A 64 2.85 -12.28 -7.53
C LEU A 64 1.83 -11.38 -8.22
N HIS A 65 2.10 -10.09 -8.27
CA HIS A 65 1.31 -9.11 -8.99
C HIS A 65 2.00 -8.76 -10.31
N VAL A 66 1.35 -9.07 -11.43
CA VAL A 66 1.83 -8.82 -12.79
C VAL A 66 1.08 -7.62 -13.37
N PRO A 67 1.73 -6.45 -13.52
CA PRO A 67 1.12 -5.27 -14.10
C PRO A 67 0.92 -5.45 -15.61
N VAL A 68 -0.30 -5.20 -16.10
CA VAL A 68 -0.62 -5.28 -17.54
C VAL A 68 -1.43 -4.05 -17.96
N ALA A 69 -1.05 -3.45 -19.08
CA ALA A 69 -1.79 -2.32 -19.65
C ALA A 69 -3.08 -2.81 -20.32
N THR A 70 -4.18 -2.04 -20.23
CA THR A 70 -5.48 -2.45 -20.83
C THR A 70 -5.43 -2.68 -22.34
N HIS A 71 -4.53 -2.01 -23.06
CA HIS A 71 -4.39 -2.20 -24.51
C HIS A 71 -3.56 -3.44 -24.89
N TYR A 72 -2.94 -4.12 -23.92
CA TYR A 72 -2.15 -5.31 -24.17
C TYR A 72 -3.07 -6.52 -24.39
N PRO A 73 -2.90 -7.29 -25.48
CA PRO A 73 -3.76 -8.44 -25.76
C PRO A 73 -3.48 -9.59 -24.78
N LEU A 74 -4.36 -9.75 -23.79
CA LEU A 74 -4.35 -10.90 -22.87
C LEU A 74 -4.90 -12.15 -23.57
N THR A 75 -4.03 -12.87 -24.26
CA THR A 75 -4.38 -14.15 -24.88
C THR A 75 -4.22 -15.33 -23.90
N PRO A 76 -4.97 -16.43 -24.05
CA PRO A 76 -4.77 -17.64 -23.24
C PRO A 76 -3.34 -18.18 -23.30
N ALA A 77 -2.70 -18.10 -24.47
CA ALA A 77 -1.30 -18.51 -24.64
C ALA A 77 -0.34 -17.66 -23.81
N TRP A 78 -0.57 -16.34 -23.75
CA TRP A 78 0.21 -15.44 -22.91
C TRP A 78 0.02 -15.73 -21.43
N LEU A 79 -1.23 -15.95 -20.99
CA LEU A 79 -1.55 -16.30 -19.60
C LEU A 79 -0.84 -17.58 -19.18
N HIS A 80 -0.92 -18.63 -20.00
CA HIS A 80 -0.26 -19.90 -19.74
C HIS A 80 1.27 -19.79 -19.71
N THR A 81 1.85 -19.03 -20.65
CA THR A 81 3.31 -18.84 -20.71
C THR A 81 3.81 -18.06 -19.49
N THR A 82 3.08 -17.00 -19.13
CA THR A 82 3.40 -16.15 -17.98
C THR A 82 3.26 -16.94 -16.67
N SER A 83 2.14 -17.66 -16.49
CA SER A 83 1.93 -18.50 -15.30
C SER A 83 3.03 -19.55 -15.16
N SER A 84 3.32 -20.28 -16.23
CA SER A 84 4.32 -21.35 -16.23
C SER A 84 5.72 -20.82 -15.90
N ALA A 85 6.12 -19.68 -16.48
CA ALA A 85 7.45 -19.11 -16.25
C ALA A 85 7.59 -18.53 -14.83
N LEU A 86 6.55 -17.89 -14.30
CA LEU A 86 6.58 -17.33 -12.94
C LEU A 86 6.50 -18.43 -11.88
N LEU A 87 5.64 -19.44 -12.04
CA LEU A 87 5.50 -20.56 -11.10
C LEU A 87 6.72 -21.48 -11.11
N LYS A 88 7.49 -21.55 -12.21
CA LYS A 88 8.81 -22.22 -12.17
C LYS A 88 9.78 -21.56 -11.18
N THR A 89 9.68 -20.24 -11.01
CA THR A 89 10.53 -19.47 -10.09
C THR A 89 9.92 -19.43 -8.68
N HIS A 90 8.59 -19.39 -8.60
CA HIS A 90 7.82 -19.29 -7.35
C HIS A 90 6.73 -20.37 -7.28
N PRO A 91 7.07 -21.64 -6.97
CA PRO A 91 6.15 -22.79 -7.13
C PRO A 91 4.86 -22.74 -6.33
N GLN A 92 4.85 -22.05 -5.19
CA GLN A 92 3.69 -21.98 -4.28
C GLN A 92 2.99 -20.61 -4.33
N ALA A 93 3.40 -19.72 -5.24
CA ALA A 93 2.85 -18.39 -5.29
C ALA A 93 1.51 -18.36 -6.05
N THR A 94 0.63 -17.47 -5.61
CA THR A 94 -0.57 -17.13 -6.39
C THR A 94 -0.25 -15.97 -7.32
N ILE A 95 -0.91 -15.89 -8.47
CA ILE A 95 -0.66 -14.83 -9.45
C ILE A 95 -1.90 -13.95 -9.58
N ASN A 96 -1.71 -12.64 -9.44
CA ASN A 96 -2.68 -11.60 -9.68
C ASN A 96 -2.23 -10.77 -10.88
N ILE A 97 -3.10 -10.58 -11.86
CA ILE A 97 -2.91 -9.65 -12.96
C ILE A 97 -3.47 -8.30 -12.52
N LEU A 98 -2.65 -7.25 -12.54
CA LEU A 98 -3.07 -5.88 -12.25
C LEU A 98 -3.31 -5.15 -13.57
N LEU A 99 -4.58 -5.04 -13.95
CA LEU A 99 -4.98 -4.36 -15.18
C LEU A 99 -5.08 -2.85 -14.95
N LYS A 100 -4.29 -2.07 -15.69
CA LYS A 100 -4.36 -0.60 -15.67
C LYS A 100 -5.45 -0.10 -16.59
N THR A 101 -6.53 0.39 -16.03
CA THR A 101 -7.67 0.97 -16.75
C THR A 101 -7.37 2.40 -17.24
N PRO A 102 -8.14 2.93 -18.21
CA PRO A 102 -7.90 4.26 -18.79
C PRO A 102 -8.00 5.42 -17.79
N ASP A 103 -8.77 5.25 -16.71
CA ASP A 103 -8.88 6.19 -15.59
C ASP A 103 -7.67 6.13 -14.63
N SER A 104 -6.62 5.40 -15.00
CA SER A 104 -5.42 5.14 -14.19
C SER A 104 -5.63 4.29 -12.94
N SER A 105 -6.80 3.66 -12.78
CA SER A 105 -7.01 2.65 -11.75
C SER A 105 -6.26 1.35 -12.10
N LEU A 106 -5.93 0.56 -11.07
CA LEU A 106 -5.30 -0.75 -11.21
C LEU A 106 -6.20 -1.80 -10.56
N LEU A 107 -6.78 -2.66 -11.39
CA LEU A 107 -7.74 -3.68 -10.98
C LEU A 107 -7.06 -5.04 -10.83
N PRO A 108 -7.14 -5.69 -9.65
CA PRO A 108 -6.57 -7.00 -9.45
C PRO A 108 -7.50 -8.11 -9.94
N TYR A 109 -6.96 -9.00 -10.77
CA TYR A 109 -7.60 -10.23 -11.22
C TYR A 109 -6.75 -11.43 -10.82
N ARG A 110 -7.30 -12.31 -9.99
CA ARG A 110 -6.61 -13.53 -9.59
C ARG A 110 -6.62 -14.54 -10.73
N MET A 111 -5.45 -15.01 -11.13
CA MET A 111 -5.30 -16.09 -12.08
C MET A 111 -5.42 -17.43 -11.35
N THR A 112 -6.16 -18.36 -11.96
CA THR A 112 -6.54 -19.63 -11.37
C THR A 112 -6.35 -20.74 -12.39
N GLU A 113 -5.94 -21.92 -11.95
CA GLU A 113 -5.84 -23.07 -12.83
C GLU A 113 -7.21 -23.73 -12.97
N GLY A 114 -7.65 -23.90 -14.22
CA GLY A 114 -8.93 -24.53 -14.54
C GLY A 114 -10.16 -23.67 -14.21
N LEU A 115 -11.31 -24.33 -14.21
CA LEU A 115 -12.60 -23.72 -13.88
C LEU A 115 -12.86 -23.91 -12.39
N MET A 116 -13.00 -22.81 -11.65
CA MET A 116 -13.49 -22.87 -10.27
C MET A 116 -15.00 -22.73 -10.24
N LEU A 117 -15.64 -23.48 -9.33
CA LEU A 117 -17.05 -23.25 -9.05
C LEU A 117 -17.22 -21.81 -8.55
N PRO A 118 -18.27 -21.10 -9.01
CA PRO A 118 -18.56 -19.80 -8.45
C PRO A 118 -18.77 -19.93 -6.94
N PRO A 119 -18.30 -18.95 -6.15
CA PRO A 119 -18.54 -18.95 -4.72
C PRO A 119 -20.05 -19.01 -4.44
N ASN A 120 -20.43 -19.71 -3.38
CA ASN A 120 -21.83 -19.78 -2.95
C ASN A 120 -22.40 -18.35 -2.87
N PRO A 121 -23.60 -18.08 -3.42
CA PRO A 121 -24.21 -16.75 -3.41
C PRO A 121 -24.29 -16.14 -2.01
N ASP A 122 -24.47 -16.94 -0.96
CA ASP A 122 -24.55 -16.44 0.41
C ASP A 122 -23.19 -15.96 0.94
N LEU A 123 -22.11 -16.69 0.64
CA LEU A 123 -20.73 -16.25 0.94
C LEU A 123 -20.37 -14.97 0.17
N THR A 124 -20.89 -14.82 -1.05
CA THR A 124 -20.67 -13.63 -1.87
C THR A 124 -21.40 -12.41 -1.28
N LYS A 125 -22.64 -12.59 -0.81
CA LYS A 125 -23.40 -11.55 -0.09
C LYS A 125 -22.70 -11.13 1.20
N GLU A 126 -22.16 -12.07 1.95
CA GLU A 126 -21.45 -11.79 3.20
C GLU A 126 -20.18 -10.95 2.94
N LYS A 127 -19.33 -11.37 1.99
CA LYS A 127 -18.13 -10.61 1.60
C LYS A 127 -18.48 -9.19 1.14
N ARG A 128 -19.53 -9.05 0.33
CA ARG A 128 -19.99 -7.75 -0.14
C ARG A 128 -20.50 -6.88 1.02
N GLY A 129 -21.27 -7.44 1.95
CA GLY A 129 -21.76 -6.74 3.13
C GLY A 129 -20.63 -6.27 4.06
N VAL A 130 -19.57 -7.06 4.22
CA VAL A 130 -18.36 -6.63 4.95
C VAL A 130 -17.70 -5.45 4.24
N GLN A 131 -17.53 -5.53 2.91
CA GLN A 131 -16.90 -4.48 2.12
C GLN A 131 -17.70 -3.17 2.13
N GLU A 132 -19.03 -3.26 2.06
CA GLU A 132 -19.95 -2.12 2.16
C GLU A 132 -19.85 -1.45 3.55
N LYS A 133 -19.77 -2.23 4.63
CA LYS A 133 -19.55 -1.69 5.99
C LYS A 133 -18.21 -0.99 6.11
N VAL A 134 -17.13 -1.56 5.57
CA VAL A 134 -15.79 -0.95 5.58
C VAL A 134 -15.80 0.37 4.80
N GLN A 135 -16.40 0.38 3.61
CA GLN A 135 -16.54 1.60 2.80
C GLN A 135 -17.36 2.67 3.53
N TYR A 136 -18.47 2.28 4.18
CA TYR A 136 -19.28 3.20 4.96
C TYR A 136 -18.46 3.85 6.09
N VAL A 137 -17.76 3.05 6.90
CA VAL A 137 -16.92 3.57 7.99
C VAL A 137 -15.81 4.47 7.45
N GLN A 138 -15.13 4.10 6.36
CA GLN A 138 -14.12 4.97 5.74
C GLN A 138 -14.71 6.29 5.24
N SER A 139 -15.91 6.26 4.67
CA SER A 139 -16.59 7.48 4.21
C SER A 139 -16.94 8.41 5.37
N GLU A 140 -17.43 7.87 6.48
CA GLU A 140 -17.75 8.66 7.68
C GLU A 140 -16.48 9.23 8.35
N LEU A 141 -15.41 8.45 8.39
CA LEU A 141 -14.10 8.94 8.86
C LEU A 141 -13.56 10.07 7.97
N ASN A 142 -13.69 9.94 6.65
CA ASN A 142 -13.25 10.98 5.72
C ASN A 142 -14.08 12.26 5.86
N LYS A 143 -15.39 12.16 6.09
CA LYS A 143 -16.25 13.33 6.36
C LYS A 143 -15.82 14.09 7.61
N ARG A 144 -15.46 13.37 8.68
CA ARG A 144 -15.05 13.97 9.97
C ARG A 144 -13.55 14.26 10.08
N LYS A 145 -12.76 13.98 9.04
CA LYS A 145 -11.30 14.06 9.08
C LYS A 145 -10.79 15.44 9.51
N VAL A 146 -11.42 16.50 9.02
CA VAL A 146 -11.03 17.89 9.34
C VAL A 146 -11.31 18.21 10.80
N GLU A 147 -12.50 17.87 11.31
CA GLU A 147 -12.88 18.08 12.70
C GLU A 147 -11.95 17.34 13.67
N LEU A 148 -11.67 16.06 13.37
CA LEU A 148 -10.75 15.23 14.15
C LEU A 148 -9.33 15.80 14.16
N TYR A 149 -8.87 16.35 13.03
CA TYR A 149 -7.55 16.98 12.94
C TYR A 149 -7.47 18.26 13.78
N GLU A 150 -8.47 19.13 13.68
CA GLU A 150 -8.53 20.36 14.46
C GLU A 150 -8.67 20.08 15.97
N GLU A 151 -9.44 19.06 16.36
CA GLU A 151 -9.53 18.65 17.76
C GLU A 151 -8.21 18.10 18.30
N ALA A 152 -7.51 17.27 17.52
CA ALA A 152 -6.19 16.80 17.90
C ALA A 152 -5.19 17.96 18.06
N LYS A 153 -5.28 18.98 17.20
CA LYS A 153 -4.46 20.19 17.29
C LYS A 153 -4.76 21.00 18.56
N ARG A 154 -6.04 21.17 18.92
CA ARG A 154 -6.46 21.84 20.18
C ARG A 154 -5.94 21.09 21.41
N ARG A 155 -6.14 19.77 21.49
CA ARG A 155 -5.67 18.95 22.61
C ARG A 155 -4.13 18.98 22.77
N LYS A 156 -3.39 19.06 21.66
CA LYS A 156 -1.92 19.22 21.70
C LYS A 156 -1.49 20.59 22.22
N GLN A 157 -2.27 21.64 21.95
CA GLN A 157 -1.99 22.97 22.51
C GLN A 157 -2.33 23.02 24.01
N GLU A 158 -3.42 22.40 24.43
CA GLU A 158 -3.82 22.29 25.84
C GLU A 158 -2.79 21.51 26.67
N SER A 159 -2.24 20.40 26.16
CA SER A 159 -1.19 19.65 26.88
C SER A 159 0.15 20.38 26.98
N VAL A 160 0.47 21.28 26.03
CA VAL A 160 1.63 22.17 26.11
C VAL A 160 1.41 23.30 27.13
N ILE A 161 0.17 23.75 27.31
CA ILE A 161 -0.20 24.78 28.29
C ILE A 161 -0.23 24.18 29.70
N ASP A 162 -0.77 22.98 29.90
CA ASP A 162 -0.73 22.29 31.20
C ASP A 162 0.67 21.83 31.59
N GLY A 163 1.50 21.43 30.62
CA GLY A 163 2.93 21.13 30.84
C GLY A 163 3.74 22.34 31.30
N LYS A 164 3.46 23.53 30.75
CA LYS A 164 4.09 24.79 31.19
C LYS A 164 3.58 25.28 32.55
N LYS A 165 2.33 24.97 32.91
CA LYS A 165 1.77 25.33 34.22
C LYS A 165 2.43 24.55 35.36
N CYS A 166 2.81 23.28 35.12
CA CYS A 166 3.61 22.50 36.06
C CYS A 166 5.09 22.93 36.17
N GLU A 167 5.66 23.64 35.20
CA GLU A 167 7.01 24.22 35.30
C GLU A 167 7.01 25.59 36.01
N SER A 168 5.95 26.40 35.86
CA SER A 168 5.83 27.68 36.55
C SER A 168 5.57 27.54 38.05
N ASP A 169 4.91 26.46 38.50
CA ASP A 169 4.65 26.24 39.93
C ASP A 169 5.86 25.66 40.68
N LYS A 170 6.83 25.03 39.99
CA LYS A 170 8.10 24.59 40.60
C LYS A 170 9.12 25.71 40.79
N LEU A 171 9.00 26.82 40.06
CA LEU A 171 9.92 27.96 40.22
C LEU A 171 9.55 28.90 41.38
N VAL A 172 8.31 28.83 41.91
CA VAL A 172 7.88 29.72 43.01
C VAL A 172 8.19 29.12 44.40
N GLU A 173 8.36 27.81 44.51
CA GLU A 173 8.71 27.15 45.79
C GLU A 173 10.22 27.13 46.08
N SER A 174 11.06 27.45 45.09
CA SER A 174 12.54 27.41 45.24
C SER A 174 13.20 28.75 45.62
N VAL A 175 12.44 29.84 45.76
CA VAL A 175 13.00 31.20 46.01
C VAL A 175 12.77 31.69 47.45
N LYS A 176 12.11 30.91 48.32
CA LYS A 176 11.89 31.33 49.72
C LYS A 176 12.96 30.88 50.73
N ASP A 177 13.92 30.03 50.35
CA ASP A 177 14.88 29.46 51.31
C ASP A 177 16.31 30.07 51.26
N GLU A 178 16.62 31.05 50.40
CA GLU A 178 17.99 31.60 50.31
C GLU A 178 18.23 33.03 50.82
N ILE A 179 17.27 33.65 51.54
CA ILE A 179 17.52 34.96 52.18
C ILE A 179 17.30 34.87 53.68
N SER A 180 18.07 34.01 54.34
CA SER A 180 18.20 33.97 55.82
C SER A 180 19.56 33.42 56.26
N SER A 181 20.66 33.84 55.63
CA SER A 181 22.00 33.66 56.21
C SER A 181 23.04 34.42 55.40
N ASN A 182 23.22 35.70 55.74
CA ASN A 182 24.51 36.38 55.66
C ASN A 182 24.51 37.42 56.78
N SER A 183 24.90 36.96 57.97
CA SER A 183 25.46 37.77 59.06
C SER A 183 26.98 37.76 58.93
#